data_AF-A0A3N2BC38-F1
#
_entry.id   AF-A0A3N2BC38-F1
#
_cell.length_a   1.000
_cell.length_b   1.000
_cell.length_c   1.000
_cell.angle_alpha   90.00
_cell.angle_beta   90.00
_cell.angle_gamma   90.00
#
_symmetry.space_group_name_H-M   'P 1'
#
loop_
_entity.id
_entity.type
_entity.pdbx_description
1 polymer ?
#
loop_
_entity_poly.entity_id
_entity_poly.type
_entity_poly.pdbx_seq_one_letter_code
_entity_poly.pdbx_strand_id
1 'polypeptide(L)'
;MRISELASLTGTSAATIKYYAREGLLPTATRTGYNQTEYGAEHRDRLRLIRALTEVGGLSIASVREVLAAVDDPQMPAAVRMGVAQRAIPRALGEPSTEALGRVHALTESRSWQVDPGNPGFAQAASVLDAYEMLGRGDLGASLASYAQAADQIALADLDAVSASPAPESAAETVVVGTVLGDALIAGLRRIAQEHHARQRFPDSTSHRSP
;
A
#
# COMPACT_ATOMS: atom_id res chain seq x y z
N MET A 1 13.63 22.80 15.31
CA MET A 1 14.81 22.46 14.47
C MET A 1 14.87 23.35 13.24
N ARG A 2 16.07 23.62 12.72
CA ARG A 2 16.27 24.34 11.44
C ARG A 2 16.13 23.40 10.24
N ILE A 3 15.98 23.93 9.03
CA ILE A 3 15.80 23.10 7.82
C ILE A 3 16.99 22.16 7.53
N SER A 4 18.22 22.60 7.82
CA SER A 4 19.43 21.78 7.64
C SER A 4 19.46 20.59 8.60
N GLU A 5 19.06 20.82 9.85
CA GLU A 5 18.93 19.79 10.87
C GLU A 5 17.82 18.80 10.51
N LEU A 6 16.64 19.30 10.10
CA LEU A 6 15.53 18.46 9.63
C LEU A 6 15.93 17.60 8.43
N ALA A 7 16.67 18.17 7.47
CA ALA A 7 17.18 17.47 6.31
C ALA A 7 18.09 16.31 6.72
N SER A 8 19.04 16.55 7.63
CA SER A 8 19.94 15.51 8.14
C SER A 8 19.19 14.41 8.87
N LEU A 9 18.18 14.75 9.69
CA LEU A 9 17.42 13.78 10.49
C LEU A 9 16.48 12.90 9.66
N THR A 10 16.03 13.39 8.51
CA THR A 10 15.05 12.70 7.65
C THR A 10 15.68 12.07 6.41
N GLY A 11 16.92 12.42 6.09
CA GLY A 11 17.56 12.08 4.83
C GLY A 11 16.93 12.79 3.62
N THR A 12 16.11 13.82 3.86
CA THR A 12 15.41 14.57 2.81
C THR A 12 16.16 15.87 2.52
N SER A 13 16.50 16.16 1.26
CA SER A 13 17.22 17.39 0.93
C SER A 13 16.43 18.65 1.33
N ALA A 14 17.11 19.74 1.68
CA ALA A 14 16.45 21.01 1.99
C ALA A 14 15.61 21.54 0.81
N ALA A 15 16.01 21.25 -0.44
CA ALA A 15 15.23 21.58 -1.63
C ALA A 15 13.92 20.78 -1.69
N THR A 16 13.99 19.48 -1.39
CA THR A 16 12.83 18.58 -1.33
C THR A 16 11.88 18.97 -0.18
N ILE A 17 12.41 19.36 0.98
CA ILE A 17 11.58 19.87 2.10
C ILE A 17 10.83 21.13 1.68
N LYS A 18 11.51 22.09 1.04
CA LYS A 18 10.86 23.30 0.49
C LYS A 18 9.83 22.95 -0.58
N TYR A 19 10.12 21.96 -1.42
CA TYR A 19 9.17 21.44 -2.39
C TYR A 19 7.91 20.90 -1.69
N TYR A 20 8.03 19.98 -0.74
CA TYR A 20 6.87 19.44 -0.05
C TYR A 20 6.07 20.51 0.72
N ALA A 21 6.74 21.52 1.30
CA ALA A 21 6.06 22.66 1.90
C ALA A 21 5.27 23.49 0.87
N ARG A 22 5.86 23.78 -0.32
CA ARG A 22 5.17 24.54 -1.39
C ARG A 22 4.00 23.76 -1.96
N GLU A 23 4.14 22.44 -2.01
CA GLU A 23 3.08 21.52 -2.38
C GLU A 23 2.08 21.33 -1.23
N GLY A 24 2.21 21.94 -0.05
CA GLY A 24 1.24 21.78 1.04
C GLY A 24 1.18 20.35 1.62
N LEU A 25 2.25 19.57 1.49
CA LEU A 25 2.35 18.20 2.04
C LEU A 25 2.89 18.18 3.47
N LEU A 26 3.42 19.31 3.94
CA LEU A 26 3.93 19.48 5.29
C LEU A 26 3.00 20.41 6.09
N PRO A 27 2.86 20.19 7.41
CA PRO A 27 2.27 21.17 8.30
C PRO A 27 2.89 22.56 8.14
N THR A 28 2.13 23.59 8.48
CA THR A 28 2.64 24.97 8.42
C THR A 28 3.73 25.16 9.48
N ALA A 29 4.95 25.42 9.02
CA ALA A 29 6.08 25.66 9.91
C ALA A 29 5.98 27.03 10.61
N THR A 30 6.45 27.11 11.86
CA THR A 30 6.40 28.33 12.66
C THR A 30 7.44 29.34 12.18
N ARG A 31 7.02 30.56 11.83
CA ARG A 31 7.94 31.63 11.45
C ARG A 31 8.45 32.35 12.70
N THR A 32 9.74 32.21 13.01
CA THR A 32 10.38 32.79 14.21
C THR A 32 11.17 34.08 13.93
N GLY A 33 11.21 34.53 12.67
CA GLY A 33 11.80 35.82 12.28
C GLY A 33 11.65 36.15 10.80
N TYR A 34 12.25 37.27 10.37
CA TYR A 34 12.13 37.78 8.99
C TYR A 34 12.58 36.75 7.93
N ASN A 35 13.58 35.91 8.23
CA ASN A 35 14.03 34.81 7.37
C ASN A 35 14.27 33.51 8.15
N GLN A 36 13.52 33.30 9.23
CA GLN A 36 13.71 32.17 10.13
C GLN A 36 12.41 31.40 10.30
N THR A 37 12.49 30.11 9.99
CA THR A 37 11.41 29.14 10.15
C THR A 37 11.91 28.02 11.05
N GLU A 38 11.06 27.61 11.97
CA GLU A 38 11.27 26.47 12.86
C GLU A 38 10.34 25.33 12.50
N TYR A 39 10.92 24.14 12.48
CA TYR A 39 10.24 22.89 12.23
C TYR A 39 10.16 22.07 13.51
N GLY A 40 9.02 21.39 13.72
CA GLY A 40 8.76 20.53 14.88
C GLY A 40 8.92 19.03 14.57
N ALA A 41 8.66 18.19 15.57
CA ALA A 41 8.64 16.72 15.43
C ALA A 41 7.64 16.24 14.37
N GLU A 42 6.46 16.86 14.31
CA GLU A 42 5.43 16.59 13.30
C GLU A 42 5.94 16.70 11.85
N HIS A 43 6.88 17.62 11.59
CA HIS A 43 7.44 17.80 10.24
C HIS A 43 8.40 16.65 9.90
N ARG A 44 9.18 16.18 10.87
CA ARG A 44 10.06 15.02 10.71
C ARG A 44 9.25 13.76 10.45
N ASP A 45 8.20 13.55 11.24
CA ASP A 45 7.39 12.33 11.16
C ASP A 45 6.59 12.33 9.85
N ARG A 46 6.03 13.48 9.44
CA ARG A 46 5.42 13.67 8.11
C ARG A 46 6.40 13.38 6.96
N LEU A 47 7.65 13.86 7.06
CA LEU A 47 8.66 13.61 6.02
C LEU A 47 9.03 12.13 5.90
N ARG A 48 9.08 11.41 7.02
CA ARG A 48 9.29 9.95 7.02
C ARG A 48 8.14 9.21 6.35
N LEU A 49 6.90 9.61 6.66
CA LEU A 49 5.71 9.06 6.03
C LEU A 49 5.71 9.29 4.51
N ILE A 50 5.96 10.53 4.06
CA ILE A 50 6.07 10.85 2.63
C ILE A 50 7.11 9.97 1.95
N ARG A 51 8.31 9.84 2.51
CA ARG A 51 9.37 9.00 1.95
C ARG A 51 8.95 7.54 1.85
N ALA A 52 8.34 6.98 2.90
CA ALA A 52 7.88 5.60 2.88
C ALA A 52 6.84 5.37 1.76
N LEU A 53 5.84 6.25 1.64
CA LEU A 53 4.80 6.17 0.61
C LEU A 53 5.37 6.31 -0.81
N THR A 54 6.39 7.15 -1.03
CA THR A 54 7.00 7.31 -2.36
C THR A 54 8.02 6.24 -2.70
N GLU A 55 8.95 5.93 -1.78
CA GLU A 55 10.11 5.08 -2.08
C GLU A 55 9.76 3.59 -2.01
N VAL A 56 8.91 3.20 -1.06
CA VAL A 56 8.48 1.81 -0.89
C VAL A 56 7.11 1.60 -1.50
N GLY A 57 6.16 2.51 -1.25
CA GLY A 57 4.81 2.43 -1.80
C GLY A 57 4.70 2.77 -3.29
N GLY A 58 5.73 3.39 -3.88
CA GLY A 58 5.73 3.76 -5.29
C GLY A 58 4.68 4.83 -5.67
N LEU A 59 4.10 5.54 -4.70
CA LEU A 59 3.07 6.53 -4.96
C LEU A 59 3.66 7.77 -5.65
N SER A 60 2.87 8.35 -6.56
CA SER A 60 3.13 9.68 -7.09
C SER A 60 2.93 10.75 -6.01
N ILE A 61 3.54 11.93 -6.17
CA ILE A 61 3.34 13.04 -5.23
C ILE A 61 1.87 13.47 -5.16
N ALA A 62 1.12 13.38 -6.27
CA ALA A 62 -0.31 13.66 -6.30
C ALA A 62 -1.08 12.64 -5.43
N SER A 63 -0.77 11.35 -5.57
CA SER A 63 -1.35 10.28 -4.76
C SER A 63 -1.02 10.43 -3.27
N VAL A 64 0.23 10.79 -2.95
CA VAL A 64 0.65 11.07 -1.55
C VAL A 64 -0.18 12.18 -0.94
N ARG A 65 -0.49 13.25 -1.69
CA ARG A 65 -1.34 14.35 -1.20
C ARG A 65 -2.73 13.86 -0.79
N GLU A 66 -3.39 13.08 -1.64
CA GLU A 66 -4.72 12.54 -1.36
C GLU A 66 -4.72 11.66 -0.11
N VAL A 67 -3.69 10.82 0.00
CA VAL A 67 -3.49 9.95 1.16
C VAL A 67 -3.27 10.74 2.44
N LEU A 68 -2.39 11.75 2.42
CA LEU A 68 -2.13 12.60 3.59
C LEU A 68 -3.38 13.37 4.01
N ALA A 69 -4.17 13.87 3.07
CA ALA A 69 -5.43 14.55 3.39
C ALA A 69 -6.42 13.60 4.10
N ALA A 70 -6.44 12.32 3.74
CA ALA A 70 -7.25 11.33 4.43
C ALA A 70 -6.71 11.00 5.84
N VAL A 71 -5.38 10.93 6.03
CA VAL A 71 -4.76 10.78 7.35
C VAL A 71 -5.11 11.97 8.25
N ASP A 72 -5.08 13.18 7.70
CA ASP A 72 -5.31 14.43 8.42
C ASP A 72 -6.78 14.70 8.76
N ASP A 73 -7.72 13.88 8.25
CA ASP A 73 -9.14 13.97 8.59
C ASP A 73 -9.48 13.01 9.74
N PRO A 74 -9.62 13.50 10.99
CA PRO A 74 -9.91 12.67 12.14
C PRO A 74 -11.34 12.11 12.13
N GLN A 75 -12.26 12.69 11.35
CA GLN A 75 -13.65 12.25 11.26
C GLN A 75 -13.86 11.17 10.21
N MET A 76 -12.87 10.92 9.35
CA MET A 76 -12.99 9.92 8.29
C MET A 76 -12.98 8.48 8.86
N PRO A 77 -13.99 7.64 8.55
CA PRO A 77 -13.99 6.24 8.99
C PRO A 77 -12.78 5.47 8.44
N ALA A 78 -12.26 4.50 9.21
CA ALA A 78 -11.10 3.69 8.82
C ALA A 78 -11.29 2.99 7.46
N ALA A 79 -12.47 2.42 7.20
CA ALA A 79 -12.79 1.78 5.92
C ALA A 79 -12.75 2.75 4.73
N VAL A 80 -13.18 4.01 4.93
CA VAL A 80 -13.13 5.04 3.88
C VAL A 80 -11.68 5.47 3.62
N ARG A 81 -10.87 5.67 4.67
CA ARG A 81 -9.42 5.95 4.55
C ARG A 81 -8.68 4.84 3.81
N MET A 82 -8.95 3.58 4.18
CA MET A 82 -8.42 2.40 3.49
C MET A 82 -8.75 2.46 2.00
N GLY A 83 -10.01 2.78 1.63
CA GLY A 83 -10.41 2.95 0.24
C GLY A 83 -9.66 4.07 -0.50
N VAL A 84 -9.34 5.19 0.18
CA VAL A 84 -8.50 6.26 -0.40
C VAL A 84 -7.08 5.74 -0.66
N ALA A 85 -6.46 5.10 0.33
CA ALA A 85 -5.12 4.53 0.20
C ALA A 85 -5.05 3.49 -0.94
N GLN A 86 -6.04 2.60 -1.04
CA GLN A 86 -6.12 1.59 -2.11
C GLN A 86 -6.20 2.24 -3.50
N ARG A 87 -6.93 3.34 -3.66
CA ARG A 87 -7.05 4.05 -4.94
C ARG A 87 -5.79 4.83 -5.31
N ALA A 88 -5.01 5.24 -4.33
CA ALA A 88 -3.77 5.99 -4.52
C ALA A 88 -2.62 5.14 -5.08
N ILE A 89 -2.69 3.81 -4.89
CA ILE A 89 -1.70 2.87 -5.42
C ILE A 89 -1.79 2.85 -6.96
N PRO A 90 -0.66 2.98 -7.69
CA PRO A 90 -0.66 2.98 -9.14
C PRO A 90 -1.35 1.74 -9.71
N ARG A 91 -2.38 1.96 -10.53
CA ARG A 91 -3.03 0.88 -11.27
C ARG A 91 -2.23 0.59 -12.52
N ALA A 92 -1.71 -0.62 -12.64
CA ALA A 92 -1.50 -1.19 -13.96
C ALA A 92 -2.84 -1.78 -14.38
N LEU A 93 -3.26 -1.47 -15.61
CA LEU A 93 -4.18 -2.20 -16.50
C LEU A 93 -5.38 -1.37 -16.98
N GLY A 94 -5.73 -1.57 -18.25
CA GLY A 94 -6.87 -0.96 -18.92
C GLY A 94 -8.21 -1.49 -18.41
N GLU A 95 -9.30 -1.03 -19.03
CA GLU A 95 -10.66 -1.46 -18.64
C GLU A 95 -10.80 -2.99 -18.78
N PRO A 96 -11.10 -3.70 -17.67
CA PRO A 96 -11.23 -5.15 -17.69
C PRO A 96 -12.51 -5.60 -18.41
N SER A 97 -12.49 -6.82 -18.92
CA SER A 97 -13.64 -7.43 -19.56
C SER A 97 -14.79 -7.68 -18.56
N THR A 98 -16.03 -7.64 -19.05
CA THR A 98 -17.22 -7.98 -18.26
C THR A 98 -17.15 -9.41 -17.72
N GLU A 99 -16.53 -10.33 -18.46
CA GLU A 99 -16.36 -11.72 -18.03
C GLU A 99 -15.43 -11.83 -16.82
N ALA A 100 -14.25 -11.20 -16.88
CA ALA A 100 -13.31 -11.21 -15.77
C ALA A 100 -13.87 -10.50 -14.53
N LEU A 101 -14.56 -9.36 -14.72
CA LEU A 101 -15.28 -8.68 -13.63
C LEU A 101 -16.34 -9.60 -13.01
N GLY A 102 -17.15 -10.28 -13.82
CA GLY A 102 -18.16 -11.23 -13.35
C GLY A 102 -17.56 -12.35 -12.50
N ARG A 103 -16.39 -12.88 -12.88
CA ARG A 103 -15.67 -13.89 -12.09
C ARG A 103 -15.23 -13.36 -10.72
N VAL A 104 -14.72 -12.13 -10.65
CA VAL A 104 -14.32 -11.52 -9.38
C VAL A 104 -15.55 -11.23 -8.51
N HIS A 105 -16.64 -10.70 -9.07
CA HIS A 105 -17.89 -10.50 -8.34
C HIS A 105 -18.44 -11.81 -7.75
N ALA A 106 -18.54 -12.86 -8.55
CA ALA A 106 -19.00 -14.17 -8.09
C ALA A 106 -18.12 -14.72 -6.95
N LEU A 107 -16.80 -14.51 -7.01
CA LEU A 107 -15.90 -14.86 -5.92
C LEU A 107 -16.23 -14.08 -4.65
N THR A 108 -16.39 -12.76 -4.72
CA THR A 108 -16.71 -11.92 -3.55
C THR A 108 -18.05 -12.29 -2.93
N GLU A 109 -19.07 -12.61 -3.75
CA GLU A 109 -20.38 -13.07 -3.29
C GLU A 109 -20.27 -14.43 -2.58
N SER A 110 -19.52 -15.38 -3.16
CA SER A 110 -19.31 -16.71 -2.56
C SER A 110 -18.63 -16.65 -1.19
N ARG A 111 -17.84 -15.60 -0.95
CA ARG A 111 -17.15 -15.31 0.31
C ARG A 111 -18.00 -14.50 1.29
N SER A 112 -19.18 -14.03 0.86
CA SER A 112 -20.01 -13.09 1.62
C SER A 112 -19.27 -11.79 2.00
N TRP A 113 -18.29 -11.37 1.19
CA TRP A 113 -17.59 -10.12 1.42
C TRP A 113 -18.49 -8.92 1.11
N GLN A 114 -18.57 -7.97 2.04
CA GLN A 114 -19.30 -6.72 1.84
C GLN A 114 -18.32 -5.64 1.37
N VAL A 115 -18.34 -5.37 0.07
CA VAL A 115 -17.38 -4.48 -0.60
C VAL A 115 -18.13 -3.42 -1.40
N ASP A 116 -17.64 -2.18 -1.35
CA ASP A 116 -18.16 -1.10 -2.18
C ASP A 116 -18.00 -1.43 -3.68
N PRO A 117 -19.03 -1.22 -4.54
CA PRO A 117 -18.93 -1.52 -5.97
C PRO A 117 -17.81 -0.76 -6.71
N GLY A 118 -17.41 0.41 -6.20
CA GLY A 118 -16.31 1.22 -6.71
C GLY A 118 -14.93 0.81 -6.17
N ASN A 119 -14.82 -0.30 -5.44
CA ASN A 119 -13.54 -0.74 -4.89
C ASN A 119 -12.53 -1.05 -6.03
N PRO A 120 -11.30 -0.48 -5.97
CA PRO A 120 -10.28 -0.69 -7.00
C PRO A 120 -9.91 -2.16 -7.26
N GLY A 121 -10.05 -3.02 -6.25
CA GLY A 121 -9.66 -4.43 -6.30
C GLY A 121 -10.44 -5.25 -7.33
N PHE A 122 -11.69 -4.88 -7.63
CA PHE A 122 -12.47 -5.53 -8.70
C PHE A 122 -11.77 -5.40 -10.04
N ALA A 123 -11.45 -4.16 -10.43
CA ALA A 123 -10.80 -3.91 -11.70
C ALA A 123 -9.39 -4.53 -11.75
N GLN A 124 -8.62 -4.38 -10.67
CA GLN A 124 -7.26 -4.91 -10.59
C GLN A 124 -7.20 -6.43 -10.74
N ALA A 125 -8.05 -7.16 -10.01
CA ALA A 125 -8.10 -8.62 -10.09
C ALA A 125 -8.60 -9.08 -11.47
N ALA A 126 -9.65 -8.43 -11.99
CA ALA A 126 -10.22 -8.77 -13.30
C ALA A 126 -9.21 -8.57 -14.43
N SER A 127 -8.48 -7.46 -14.44
CA SER A 127 -7.47 -7.21 -15.47
C SER A 127 -6.32 -8.22 -15.45
N VAL A 128 -5.97 -8.78 -14.27
CA VAL A 128 -4.98 -9.86 -14.19
C VAL A 128 -5.53 -11.15 -14.80
N LEU A 129 -6.82 -11.45 -14.60
CA LEU A 129 -7.47 -12.59 -15.26
C LEU A 129 -7.47 -12.41 -16.78
N ASP A 130 -7.82 -11.22 -17.28
CA ASP A 130 -7.76 -10.91 -18.71
C ASP A 130 -6.33 -11.10 -19.27
N ALA A 131 -5.32 -10.65 -18.52
CA ALA A 131 -3.93 -10.85 -18.91
C ALA A 131 -3.55 -12.34 -18.98
N TYR A 132 -4.06 -13.18 -18.07
CA TYR A 132 -3.88 -14.63 -18.14
C TYR A 132 -4.56 -15.22 -19.38
N GLU A 133 -5.79 -14.82 -19.70
CA GLU A 133 -6.50 -15.30 -20.89
C GLU A 133 -5.77 -14.88 -22.18
N MET A 134 -5.32 -13.63 -22.27
CA MET A 134 -4.55 -13.10 -23.41
C MET A 134 -3.26 -13.89 -23.65
N LEU A 135 -2.63 -14.40 -22.59
CA LEU A 135 -1.41 -15.22 -22.67
C LEU A 135 -1.71 -16.72 -22.90
N GLY A 136 -2.97 -17.11 -23.06
CA GLY A 136 -3.38 -18.52 -23.18
C GLY A 136 -3.19 -19.31 -21.88
N ARG A 137 -3.16 -18.64 -20.73
CA ARG A 137 -2.90 -19.19 -19.39
C ARG A 137 -4.10 -19.05 -18.44
N GLY A 138 -5.32 -19.19 -18.97
CA GLY A 138 -6.55 -19.19 -18.16
C GLY A 138 -6.55 -20.23 -17.01
N ASP A 139 -5.73 -21.29 -17.12
CA ASP A 139 -5.48 -22.27 -16.05
C ASP A 139 -4.99 -21.62 -14.75
N LEU A 140 -4.18 -20.55 -14.86
CA LEU A 140 -3.70 -19.82 -13.68
C LEU A 140 -4.83 -19.12 -12.92
N GLY A 141 -5.93 -18.79 -13.61
CA GLY A 141 -7.14 -18.24 -12.99
C GLY A 141 -7.82 -19.20 -12.01
N ALA A 142 -7.55 -20.51 -12.07
CA ALA A 142 -8.07 -21.48 -11.10
C ALA A 142 -7.54 -21.24 -9.67
N SER A 143 -6.38 -20.58 -9.54
CA SER A 143 -5.79 -20.25 -8.24
C SER A 143 -6.52 -19.11 -7.50
N LEU A 144 -7.46 -18.41 -8.16
CA LEU A 144 -8.15 -17.25 -7.63
C LEU A 144 -8.81 -17.50 -6.26
N ALA A 145 -9.46 -18.65 -6.08
CA ALA A 145 -10.09 -19.01 -4.82
C ALA A 145 -9.07 -19.20 -3.68
N SER A 146 -7.88 -19.72 -3.97
CA SER A 146 -6.80 -19.85 -2.98
C SER A 146 -6.21 -18.49 -2.61
N TYR A 147 -6.05 -17.59 -3.59
CA TYR A 147 -5.63 -16.22 -3.31
C TYR A 147 -6.65 -15.46 -2.46
N ALA A 148 -7.94 -15.63 -2.70
CA ALA A 148 -8.98 -15.04 -1.85
C ALA A 148 -8.90 -15.53 -0.39
N GLN A 149 -8.60 -16.81 -0.17
CA GLN A 149 -8.41 -17.32 1.18
C GLN A 149 -7.18 -16.73 1.87
N ALA A 150 -6.07 -16.55 1.15
CA ALA A 150 -4.91 -15.87 1.69
C ALA A 150 -5.22 -14.38 1.97
N ALA A 151 -5.98 -13.73 1.10
CA ALA A 151 -6.39 -12.35 1.27
C ALA A 151 -7.26 -12.15 2.53
N ASP A 152 -8.15 -13.08 2.86
CA ASP A 152 -8.91 -13.05 4.14
C ASP A 152 -7.96 -12.97 5.34
N GLN A 153 -6.94 -13.83 5.38
CA GLN A 153 -5.99 -13.88 6.50
C GLN A 153 -5.14 -12.62 6.61
N ILE A 154 -4.72 -12.08 5.47
CA ILE A 154 -3.96 -10.83 5.39
C ILE A 154 -4.83 -9.66 5.89
N ALA A 155 -6.05 -9.52 5.36
CA ALA A 155 -6.93 -8.42 5.71
C ALA A 155 -7.29 -8.42 7.20
N LEU A 156 -7.50 -9.59 7.81
CA LEU A 156 -7.74 -9.69 9.25
C LEU A 156 -6.51 -9.26 10.06
N ALA A 157 -5.32 -9.71 9.68
CA ALA A 157 -4.08 -9.32 10.36
C ALA A 157 -3.84 -7.80 10.28
N ASP A 158 -4.12 -7.19 9.13
CA ASP A 158 -4.00 -5.73 8.94
C ASP A 158 -5.00 -4.98 9.83
N LEU A 159 -6.26 -5.44 9.90
CA LEU A 159 -7.29 -4.82 10.73
C LEU A 159 -7.05 -5.01 12.23
N ASP A 160 -6.47 -6.15 12.64
CA ASP A 160 -6.05 -6.38 14.02
C ASP A 160 -4.93 -5.41 14.43
N ALA A 161 -3.96 -5.16 13.53
CA ALA A 161 -2.89 -4.19 13.76
C ALA A 161 -3.44 -2.76 13.91
N VAL A 162 -4.44 -2.39 13.11
CA VAL A 162 -5.15 -1.10 13.24
C VAL A 162 -5.88 -1.03 14.58
N SER A 163 -6.56 -2.09 14.98
CA SER A 163 -7.35 -2.14 16.23
C SER A 163 -6.48 -2.12 17.50
N ALA A 164 -5.22 -2.58 17.41
CA ALA A 164 -4.26 -2.54 18.51
C ALA A 164 -3.63 -1.14 18.73
N SER A 165 -3.88 -0.17 17.86
CA SER A 165 -3.31 1.18 17.99
C SER A 165 -3.94 1.98 19.15
N PRO A 166 -3.14 2.55 20.06
CA PRO A 166 -3.64 3.17 21.29
C PRO A 166 -4.31 4.54 21.09
N ALA A 167 -4.21 5.15 19.91
CA ALA A 167 -4.80 6.45 19.60
C ALA A 167 -5.45 6.47 18.20
N PRO A 168 -6.59 7.18 18.01
CA PRO A 168 -7.27 7.28 16.71
C PRO A 168 -6.40 7.86 15.58
N GLU A 169 -5.53 8.82 15.92
CA GLU A 169 -4.58 9.42 14.98
C GLU A 169 -3.54 8.39 14.50
N SER A 170 -3.05 7.56 15.42
CA SER A 170 -2.14 6.45 15.10
C SER A 170 -2.83 5.35 14.29
N ALA A 171 -4.13 5.11 14.50
CA ALA A 171 -4.91 4.16 13.71
C ALA A 171 -5.09 4.63 12.25
N ALA A 172 -5.31 5.94 12.03
CA ALA A 172 -5.43 6.53 10.69
C ALA A 172 -4.16 6.34 9.86
N GLU A 173 -3.01 6.67 10.46
CA GLU A 173 -1.71 6.48 9.83
C GLU A 173 -1.42 4.97 9.62
N THR A 174 -1.74 4.11 10.59
CA THR A 174 -1.56 2.65 10.50
C THR A 174 -2.37 2.06 9.34
N VAL A 175 -3.63 2.48 9.16
CA VAL A 175 -4.46 2.04 8.03
C VAL A 175 -3.77 2.35 6.72
N VAL A 176 -3.38 3.61 6.53
CA VAL A 176 -2.80 4.11 5.28
C VAL A 176 -1.45 3.46 4.97
N VAL A 177 -0.56 3.43 5.98
CA VAL A 177 0.76 2.82 5.86
C VAL A 177 0.62 1.33 5.61
N GLY A 178 -0.27 0.66 6.35
CA GLY A 178 -0.58 -0.75 6.18
C GLY A 178 -1.10 -1.06 4.77
N THR A 179 -1.98 -0.25 4.21
CA THR A 179 -2.47 -0.44 2.82
C THR A 179 -1.33 -0.31 1.82
N VAL A 180 -0.60 0.81 1.87
CA VAL A 180 0.34 1.18 0.80
C VAL A 180 1.62 0.35 0.87
N LEU A 181 2.14 0.13 2.08
CA LEU A 181 3.35 -0.68 2.27
C LEU A 181 3.04 -2.18 2.36
N GLY A 182 1.81 -2.54 2.67
CA GLY A 182 1.34 -3.92 2.76
C GLY A 182 1.53 -4.68 1.45
N ASP A 183 1.22 -4.07 0.30
CA ASP A 183 1.44 -4.68 -1.01
C ASP A 183 2.91 -5.10 -1.22
N ALA A 184 3.85 -4.22 -0.86
CA ALA A 184 5.28 -4.51 -0.95
C ALA A 184 5.71 -5.64 0.01
N LEU A 185 5.20 -5.62 1.25
CA LEU A 185 5.44 -6.66 2.24
C LEU A 185 4.90 -8.03 1.77
N ILE A 186 3.65 -8.08 1.33
CA ILE A 186 2.99 -9.29 0.83
C ILE A 186 3.73 -9.83 -0.39
N ALA A 187 4.12 -8.96 -1.33
CA ALA A 187 4.90 -9.37 -2.49
C ALA A 187 6.26 -9.98 -2.09
N GLY A 188 6.94 -9.42 -1.08
CA GLY A 188 8.17 -9.98 -0.52
C GLY A 188 7.95 -11.34 0.14
N LEU A 189 7.01 -11.43 1.07
CA LEU A 189 6.67 -12.66 1.79
C LEU A 189 6.22 -13.77 0.86
N ARG A 190 5.40 -13.45 -0.15
CA ARG A 190 4.97 -14.40 -1.17
C ARG A 190 6.15 -15.00 -1.93
N ARG A 191 7.15 -14.20 -2.32
CA ARG A 191 8.36 -14.69 -3.01
C ARG A 191 9.17 -15.63 -2.09
N ILE A 192 9.33 -15.27 -0.82
CA ILE A 192 10.00 -16.11 0.18
C ILE A 192 9.28 -17.44 0.35
N ALA A 193 7.96 -17.43 0.50
CA ALA A 193 7.14 -18.64 0.64
C ALA A 193 7.19 -19.52 -0.62
N GLN A 194 7.17 -18.90 -1.81
CA GLN A 194 7.34 -19.60 -3.09
C GLN A 194 8.69 -20.33 -3.15
N GLU A 195 9.79 -19.68 -2.78
CA GLU A 195 11.12 -20.29 -2.75
C GLU A 195 11.17 -21.47 -1.78
N HIS A 196 10.60 -21.31 -0.58
CA HIS A 196 10.51 -22.38 0.42
C HIS A 196 9.77 -23.62 -0.11
N HIS A 197 8.57 -23.44 -0.65
CA HIS A 197 7.77 -24.55 -1.16
C HIS A 197 8.31 -25.14 -2.46
N ALA A 198 8.95 -24.32 -3.31
CA ALA A 198 9.63 -24.81 -4.51
C ALA A 198 10.74 -25.79 -4.14
N ARG A 199 11.58 -25.47 -3.14
CA ARG A 199 12.63 -26.40 -2.65
C ARG A 199 12.09 -27.73 -2.14
N GLN A 200 10.94 -27.73 -1.49
CA GLN A 200 10.32 -28.96 -0.97
C GLN A 200 9.69 -29.80 -2.08
N ARG A 201 9.04 -29.14 -3.06
CA ARG A 201 8.27 -29.82 -4.10
C ARG A 201 9.13 -30.24 -5.31
N PHE A 202 10.20 -29.50 -5.56
CA PHE A 202 11.17 -29.71 -6.64
C PHE A 202 12.57 -29.80 -6.04
N PRO A 203 12.89 -30.88 -5.29
CA PRO A 203 14.20 -31.02 -4.67
C PRO A 203 15.30 -31.11 -5.73
N ASP A 204 16.41 -30.41 -5.50
CA ASP A 204 17.59 -30.48 -6.36
C ASP A 204 18.14 -31.90 -6.39
N SER A 205 18.10 -32.52 -7.57
CA SER A 205 18.59 -33.88 -7.82
C SER A 205 20.12 -34.01 -7.70
N THR A 206 20.83 -32.91 -7.44
CA THR A 206 22.29 -32.79 -7.51
C THR A 206 23.01 -32.94 -6.18
N SER A 207 22.30 -33.15 -5.06
CA SER A 207 22.91 -33.31 -3.74
C SER A 207 23.36 -34.75 -3.40
N HIS A 208 23.20 -35.71 -4.31
CA HIS A 208 23.80 -37.05 -4.22
C HIS A 208 24.96 -37.23 -5.20
N ARG A 209 25.98 -36.37 -5.10
CA ARG A 209 27.36 -36.75 -5.40
C ARG A 209 28.27 -36.17 -4.33
N SER A 210 28.66 -37.02 -3.39
CA SER A 210 29.86 -36.83 -2.59
C SER A 210 30.63 -38.15 -2.62
N PRO A 211 31.97 -38.04 -2.55
CA PRO A 211 32.93 -38.83 -3.34
C PRO A 211 33.15 -40.27 -2.87
#